data_AF-A0A5N9FMK3-F1
#
_entry.id   AF-A0A5N9FMK3-F1
#
_cell.length_a   1.000
_cell.length_b   1.000
_cell.length_c   1.000
_cell.angle_alpha   90.00
_cell.angle_beta   90.00
_cell.angle_gamma   90.00
#
_symmetry.space_group_name_H-M   'P 1'
#
loop_
_entity.id
_entity.type
_entity.pdbx_description
1 polymer ?
#
loop_
_entity_poly.entity_id
_entity_poly.type
_entity_poly.pdbx_seq_one_letter_code
_entity_poly.pdbx_strand_id
1 'polypeptide(L)'
;MAPDNWGHFHFPHPQAPNRTKNGGPMNTSELPFLSAGDLSRLIQSKEVSPVEVTEAYLDRITSLDHRFNSYLTVMREQALVDAQQAEEDIASGQHKGPMHGVPVAVKDQFWSRGVRSTGGSRILADFVPDEDATVIANLRKAGAVVLGKTNMTEFAITGFSHRYATPRNPWNTDSYTGGSSSGSGAATAAYLCATSLGEDTGGSIRFPATWCGLVGLRPSWGLVSRYGVMRGVWSMDTVGPISRTVEDAAITLGAIAGHDPKDRYSSRAPVPDYRQALGSDLNGLKIGVITEFMDS
;
A
#
# COMPACT_ATOMS: atom_id res chain seq x y z
N MET A 1 22.06 31.67 14.86
CA MET A 1 22.56 30.30 15.06
C MET A 1 21.37 29.45 15.47
N ALA A 2 20.75 28.75 14.52
CA ALA A 2 19.72 27.76 14.83
C ALA A 2 20.42 26.42 15.13
N PRO A 3 19.92 25.59 16.05
CA PRO A 3 20.57 24.33 16.38
C PRO A 3 20.31 23.29 15.28
N ASP A 4 21.40 22.81 14.67
CA ASP A 4 21.45 21.71 13.70
C ASP A 4 21.20 20.36 14.38
N ASN A 5 19.96 20.08 14.77
CA ASN A 5 19.60 18.75 15.27
C ASN A 5 18.29 18.27 14.65
N TRP A 6 18.27 18.21 13.32
CA TRP A 6 17.32 17.38 12.59
C TRP A 6 17.72 15.93 12.84
N GLY A 7 16.92 15.21 13.63
CA GLY A 7 17.03 13.77 13.81
C GLY A 7 16.73 13.05 12.49
N HIS A 8 17.67 13.09 11.55
CA HIS A 8 17.58 12.43 10.26
C HIS A 8 17.59 10.91 10.49
N PHE A 9 16.44 10.28 10.33
CA PHE A 9 16.38 8.83 10.20
C PHE A 9 16.97 8.47 8.85
N HIS A 10 18.20 7.94 8.85
CA HIS A 10 18.77 7.29 7.68
C HIS A 10 18.08 5.95 7.49
N PHE A 11 17.08 5.93 6.60
CA PHE A 11 16.62 4.67 6.03
C PHE A 11 17.69 4.21 5.03
N PRO A 12 18.16 2.95 5.12
CA PRO A 12 19.15 2.46 4.17
C PRO A 12 18.59 2.58 2.75
N HIS A 13 19.40 3.07 1.81
CA HIS A 13 19.07 2.98 0.39
C HIS A 13 18.86 1.50 0.03
N PRO A 14 17.84 1.15 -0.76
CA PRO A 14 17.66 -0.22 -1.23
C PRO A 14 18.86 -0.58 -2.11
N GLN A 15 19.84 -1.28 -1.53
CA GLN A 15 20.78 -2.06 -2.32
C GLN A 15 20.01 -3.31 -2.76
N ALA A 16 20.16 -3.70 -4.03
CA ALA A 16 19.78 -5.05 -4.45
C ALA A 16 20.33 -6.04 -3.42
N PRO A 17 19.58 -7.08 -3.01
CA PRO A 17 20.01 -8.00 -1.96
C PRO A 17 21.41 -8.50 -2.33
N ASN A 18 22.43 -7.95 -1.66
CA ASN A 18 23.75 -8.52 -1.70
C ASN A 18 23.54 -9.85 -1.00
N ARG A 19 23.58 -10.96 -1.76
CA ARG A 19 23.84 -12.26 -1.17
C ARG A 19 24.90 -12.02 -0.11
N THR A 20 24.61 -12.39 1.14
CA THR A 20 25.67 -12.43 2.15
C THR A 20 26.84 -13.13 1.45
N LYS A 21 28.02 -12.52 1.43
CA LYS A 21 29.19 -13.04 0.71
C LYS A 21 29.55 -14.49 1.15
N ASN A 22 28.82 -15.05 2.12
CA ASN A 22 29.00 -16.35 2.76
C ASN A 22 27.78 -17.31 2.69
N GLY A 23 26.71 -17.02 1.93
CA GLY A 23 25.61 -17.99 1.76
C GLY A 23 24.86 -18.39 3.04
N GLY A 24 24.85 -17.50 4.05
CA GLY A 24 24.04 -17.67 5.27
C GLY A 24 22.56 -17.28 5.03
N PRO A 25 21.64 -17.74 5.89
CA PRO A 25 20.22 -17.40 5.78
C PRO A 25 20.00 -15.88 5.81
N MET A 26 19.03 -15.39 5.03
CA MET A 26 18.68 -13.97 4.98
C MET A 26 18.19 -13.51 6.35
N ASN A 27 18.67 -12.35 6.81
CA ASN A 27 18.24 -11.80 8.09
C ASN A 27 16.80 -11.29 7.98
N THR A 28 15.88 -11.85 8.77
CA THR A 28 14.44 -11.50 8.75
C THR A 28 14.20 -10.01 8.97
N SER A 29 15.08 -9.33 9.72
CA SER A 29 15.00 -7.87 9.94
C SER A 29 15.25 -7.03 8.68
N GLU A 30 15.85 -7.60 7.63
CA GLU A 30 16.10 -6.94 6.36
C GLU A 30 14.93 -7.06 5.37
N LEU A 31 14.09 -8.11 5.52
CA LEU A 31 12.96 -8.39 4.61
C LEU A 31 12.05 -7.18 4.38
N PRO A 32 11.69 -6.37 5.42
CA PRO A 32 10.79 -5.25 5.22
C PRO A 32 11.33 -4.13 4.31
N PHE A 33 12.65 -4.09 4.09
CA PHE A 33 13.32 -3.10 3.24
C PHE A 33 13.36 -3.48 1.75
N LEU A 34 13.09 -4.75 1.43
CA LEU A 34 13.00 -5.22 0.05
C LEU A 34 11.77 -4.62 -0.65
N SER A 35 11.81 -4.49 -1.98
CA SER A 35 10.64 -4.08 -2.75
C SER A 35 9.57 -5.19 -2.75
N ALA A 36 8.31 -4.85 -3.03
CA ALA A 36 7.27 -5.87 -3.18
C ALA A 36 7.60 -6.83 -4.33
N GLY A 37 8.21 -6.34 -5.41
CA GLY A 37 8.74 -7.16 -6.51
C GLY A 37 9.84 -8.13 -6.09
N ASP A 38 10.78 -7.69 -5.25
CA ASP A 38 11.84 -8.58 -4.74
C ASP A 38 11.28 -9.63 -3.78
N LEU A 39 10.40 -9.24 -2.86
CA LEU A 39 9.70 -10.16 -1.97
C LEU A 39 8.91 -11.19 -2.77
N SER A 40 8.18 -10.75 -3.80
CA SER A 40 7.45 -11.63 -4.71
C SER A 40 8.34 -12.71 -5.32
N ARG A 41 9.51 -12.32 -5.85
CA ARG A 41 10.48 -13.26 -6.44
C ARG A 41 11.03 -14.26 -5.43
N LEU A 42 11.44 -13.79 -4.24
CA LEU A 42 12.01 -14.63 -3.19
C LEU A 42 10.98 -15.60 -2.58
N ILE A 43 9.74 -15.14 -2.41
CA ILE A 43 8.62 -15.97 -1.96
C ILE A 43 8.31 -17.05 -3.01
N GLN A 44 8.24 -16.66 -4.29
CA GLN A 44 7.97 -17.60 -5.38
C GLN A 44 9.07 -18.66 -5.51
N SER A 45 10.35 -18.29 -5.33
CA SER A 45 11.48 -19.22 -5.34
C SER A 45 11.63 -20.03 -4.05
N LYS A 46 10.78 -19.77 -3.04
CA LYS A 46 10.83 -20.38 -1.70
C LYS A 46 12.14 -20.09 -0.96
N GLU A 47 12.82 -18.99 -1.29
CA GLU A 47 14.01 -18.51 -0.59
C GLU A 47 13.66 -17.82 0.74
N VAL A 48 12.43 -17.30 0.85
CA VAL A 48 11.85 -16.77 2.09
C VAL A 48 10.40 -17.23 2.21
N SER A 49 9.91 -17.41 3.44
CA SER A 49 8.51 -17.74 3.69
C SER A 49 7.63 -16.48 3.72
N PRO A 50 6.39 -16.52 3.18
CA PRO A 50 5.37 -15.50 3.44
C PRO A 50 5.14 -15.24 4.93
N VAL A 51 5.26 -16.28 5.79
CA VAL A 51 5.12 -16.18 7.24
C VAL A 51 6.24 -15.34 7.81
N GLU A 52 7.50 -15.67 7.50
CA GLU A 52 8.68 -14.91 7.94
C GLU A 52 8.60 -13.44 7.51
N VAL A 53 8.20 -13.18 6.27
CA VAL A 53 8.05 -11.82 5.73
C VAL A 53 6.94 -11.07 6.48
N THR A 54 5.81 -11.72 6.75
CA THR A 54 4.67 -11.12 7.45
C THR A 54 5.02 -10.82 8.91
N GLU A 55 5.65 -11.74 9.63
CA GLU A 55 6.15 -11.55 10.99
C GLU A 55 7.10 -10.36 11.07
N ALA A 56 8.05 -10.25 10.14
CA ALA A 56 9.00 -9.14 10.10
C ALA A 56 8.30 -7.77 9.98
N TYR A 57 7.24 -7.67 9.16
CA TYR A 57 6.45 -6.43 9.08
C TYR A 57 5.62 -6.18 10.34
N LEU A 58 4.98 -7.20 10.91
CA LEU A 58 4.17 -7.07 12.13
C LEU A 58 5.02 -6.65 13.35
N ASP A 59 6.25 -7.15 13.45
CA ASP A 59 7.22 -6.74 14.48
C ASP A 59 7.69 -5.30 14.30
N ARG A 60 7.90 -4.86 13.06
CA ARG A 60 8.18 -3.45 12.76
C ARG A 60 6.99 -2.55 13.08
N ILE A 61 5.76 -2.94 12.73
CA ILE A 61 4.56 -2.18 13.10
C ILE A 61 4.49 -2.02 14.61
N THR A 62 4.69 -3.10 15.36
CA THR A 62 4.64 -3.10 16.84
C THR A 62 5.70 -2.18 17.44
N SER A 63 6.92 -2.21 16.90
CA SER A 63 8.06 -1.46 17.43
C SER A 63 8.12 0.00 16.98
N LEU A 64 7.54 0.35 15.83
CA LEU A 64 7.78 1.67 15.21
C LEU A 64 6.51 2.49 14.95
N ASP A 65 5.34 1.88 14.79
CA ASP A 65 4.17 2.63 14.32
C ASP A 65 3.71 3.72 15.30
N HIS A 66 3.95 3.55 16.60
CA HIS A 66 3.67 4.59 17.60
C HIS A 66 4.38 5.93 17.31
N ARG A 67 5.42 5.94 16.47
CA ARG A 67 6.15 7.14 16.03
C ARG A 67 5.50 7.80 14.81
N PHE A 68 4.72 7.04 14.04
CA PHE A 68 4.16 7.45 12.74
C PHE A 68 2.64 7.51 12.73
N ASN A 69 1.95 6.86 13.68
CA ASN A 69 0.49 6.77 13.80
C ASN A 69 -0.19 6.32 12.50
N SER A 70 0.42 5.39 11.77
CA SER A 70 0.02 5.06 10.40
C SER A 70 -1.13 4.06 10.34
N TYR A 71 -1.33 3.21 11.36
CA TYR A 71 -2.43 2.26 11.45
C TYR A 71 -3.54 2.69 12.41
N LEU A 72 -4.78 2.38 12.05
CA LEU A 72 -5.94 2.40 12.97
C LEU A 72 -6.26 1.01 13.52
N THR A 73 -5.98 -0.03 12.74
CA THR A 73 -6.23 -1.42 13.11
C THR A 73 -5.14 -2.28 12.49
N VAL A 74 -4.40 -3.02 13.31
CA VAL A 74 -3.45 -4.03 12.84
C VAL A 74 -4.14 -5.39 12.92
N MET A 75 -4.11 -6.16 11.83
CA MET A 75 -4.81 -7.44 11.70
C MET A 75 -3.87 -8.61 11.97
N ARG A 76 -3.11 -8.57 13.07
CA ARG A 76 -1.98 -9.49 13.32
C ARG A 76 -2.34 -10.97 13.13
N GLU A 77 -3.37 -11.42 13.84
CA GLU A 77 -3.79 -12.83 13.84
C GLU A 77 -4.24 -13.27 12.44
N GLN A 78 -5.13 -12.49 11.81
CA GLN A 78 -5.60 -12.79 10.46
C GLN A 78 -4.48 -12.75 9.42
N ALA A 79 -3.54 -11.81 9.53
CA ALA A 79 -2.41 -11.69 8.62
C ALA A 79 -1.49 -12.93 8.69
N LEU A 80 -1.26 -13.48 9.89
CA LEU A 80 -0.48 -14.71 10.05
C LEU A 80 -1.21 -15.93 9.49
N VAL A 81 -2.53 -16.03 9.67
CA VAL A 81 -3.35 -17.09 9.05
C VAL A 81 -3.28 -16.99 7.53
N ASP A 82 -3.45 -15.79 6.96
CA ASP A 82 -3.37 -15.56 5.52
C ASP A 82 -1.98 -15.89 4.97
N ALA A 83 -0.91 -15.58 5.72
CA ALA A 83 0.47 -15.89 5.35
C ALA A 83 0.76 -17.40 5.38
N GLN A 84 0.25 -18.13 6.38
CA GLN A 84 0.36 -19.58 6.45
C GLN A 84 -0.34 -20.25 5.26
N GLN A 85 -1.56 -19.78 4.92
CA GLN A 85 -2.27 -20.28 3.74
C GLN A 85 -1.49 -19.99 2.45
N ALA A 86 -0.91 -18.79 2.31
CA ALA A 86 -0.09 -18.47 1.14
C ALA A 86 1.13 -19.39 1.04
N GLU A 87 1.80 -19.69 2.15
CA GLU A 87 2.91 -20.64 2.19
C GLU A 87 2.49 -22.05 1.74
N GLU A 88 1.38 -22.58 2.26
CA GLU A 88 0.83 -23.88 1.89
C GLU A 88 0.46 -23.96 0.39
N ASP A 89 -0.19 -22.92 -0.13
CA ASP A 89 -0.56 -22.84 -1.53
C ASP A 89 0.69 -22.80 -2.43
N ILE A 90 1.72 -22.04 -2.04
CA ILE A 90 3.00 -21.97 -2.77
C ILE A 90 3.76 -23.30 -2.69
N ALA A 91 3.76 -23.94 -1.51
CA ALA A 91 4.39 -25.24 -1.30
C ALA A 91 3.77 -26.32 -2.22
N SER A 92 2.45 -26.29 -2.38
CA SER A 92 1.67 -27.19 -3.23
C SER A 92 1.62 -26.82 -4.72
N GLY A 93 2.32 -25.74 -5.14
CA GLY A 93 2.41 -25.33 -6.54
C GLY A 93 1.25 -24.46 -7.04
N GLN A 94 0.38 -23.99 -6.15
CA GLN A 94 -0.77 -23.13 -6.44
C GLN A 94 -0.41 -21.64 -6.36
N HIS A 95 0.68 -21.23 -7.03
CA HIS A 95 1.11 -19.83 -7.00
C HIS A 95 0.12 -18.91 -7.76
N LYS A 96 -0.47 -17.93 -7.06
CA LYS A 96 -1.54 -17.05 -7.55
C LYS A 96 -1.06 -15.82 -8.33
N GLY A 97 0.25 -15.59 -8.39
CA GLY A 97 0.84 -14.46 -9.11
C GLY A 97 1.66 -13.55 -8.20
N PRO A 98 2.08 -12.37 -8.70
CA PRO A 98 3.13 -11.58 -8.06
C PRO A 98 2.81 -11.03 -6.66
N MET A 99 1.53 -10.97 -6.28
CA MET A 99 1.12 -10.54 -4.93
C MET A 99 1.01 -11.68 -3.92
N HIS A 100 1.21 -12.93 -4.32
CA HIS A 100 1.03 -14.09 -3.44
C HIS A 100 2.06 -14.06 -2.30
N GLY A 101 1.57 -13.97 -1.05
CA GLY A 101 2.40 -13.87 0.15
C GLY A 101 2.93 -12.46 0.46
N VAL A 102 2.67 -11.45 -0.39
CA VAL A 102 3.20 -10.09 -0.22
C VAL A 102 2.36 -9.32 0.82
N PRO A 103 2.96 -8.70 1.85
CA PRO A 103 2.21 -7.92 2.86
C PRO A 103 1.78 -6.52 2.40
N VAL A 104 0.49 -6.23 2.55
CA VAL A 104 -0.16 -4.99 2.07
C VAL A 104 -0.92 -4.30 3.19
N ALA A 105 -0.84 -2.97 3.26
CA ALA A 105 -1.73 -2.17 4.10
C ALA A 105 -2.85 -1.54 3.28
N VAL A 106 -4.05 -1.38 3.85
CA VAL A 106 -5.20 -0.85 3.11
C VAL A 106 -5.85 0.30 3.86
N LYS A 107 -6.26 1.35 3.15
CA LYS A 107 -6.93 2.52 3.75
C LYS A 107 -8.21 2.12 4.49
N ASP A 108 -8.46 2.76 5.64
CA ASP A 108 -9.57 2.42 6.54
C ASP A 108 -10.98 2.53 5.92
N GLN A 109 -11.15 3.35 4.88
CA GLN A 109 -12.44 3.51 4.18
C GLN A 109 -12.85 2.29 3.33
N PHE A 110 -11.99 1.29 3.15
CA PHE A 110 -12.35 0.07 2.43
C PHE A 110 -12.98 -0.92 3.39
N TRP A 111 -14.13 -1.48 3.05
CA TRP A 111 -14.78 -2.51 3.87
C TRP A 111 -13.91 -3.77 3.96
N SER A 112 -13.72 -4.26 5.18
CA SER A 112 -13.06 -5.53 5.45
C SER A 112 -14.01 -6.40 6.26
N ARG A 113 -14.37 -7.57 5.76
CA ARG A 113 -15.27 -8.50 6.45
C ARG A 113 -14.75 -8.78 7.86
N GLY A 114 -15.57 -8.53 8.87
CA GLY A 114 -15.22 -8.81 10.27
C GLY A 114 -14.15 -7.90 10.88
N VAL A 115 -13.70 -6.86 10.16
CA VAL A 115 -12.71 -5.90 10.67
C VAL A 115 -13.28 -4.50 10.53
N ARG A 116 -13.18 -3.70 11.60
CA ARG A 116 -13.70 -2.34 11.61
C ARG A 116 -13.18 -1.51 10.44
N SER A 117 -14.08 -0.73 9.84
CA SER A 117 -13.79 0.26 8.81
C SER A 117 -14.41 1.57 9.26
N THR A 118 -13.62 2.52 9.74
CA THR A 118 -14.17 3.69 10.45
C THR A 118 -14.25 4.96 9.59
N GLY A 119 -13.66 4.93 8.39
CA GLY A 119 -13.48 6.12 7.54
C GLY A 119 -12.62 7.20 8.23
N GLY A 120 -11.76 6.82 9.18
CA GLY A 120 -11.03 7.77 10.03
C GLY A 120 -11.92 8.61 10.95
N SER A 121 -13.19 8.23 11.14
CA SER A 121 -14.17 8.94 11.97
C SER A 121 -14.47 8.20 13.27
N ARG A 122 -14.90 8.96 14.29
CA ARG A 122 -15.50 8.39 15.50
C ARG A 122 -16.96 7.99 15.31
N ILE A 123 -17.63 8.52 14.29
CA ILE A 123 -19.04 8.21 13.98
C ILE A 123 -19.20 6.72 13.63
N LEU A 124 -18.23 6.16 12.90
CA LEU A 124 -18.21 4.76 12.49
C LEU A 124 -17.18 3.93 13.28
N ALA A 125 -16.85 4.33 14.52
CA ALA A 125 -15.82 3.67 15.31
C ALA A 125 -16.05 2.16 15.49
N ASP A 126 -17.34 1.76 15.57
CA ASP A 126 -17.81 0.40 15.79
C ASP A 126 -18.39 -0.26 14.52
N PHE A 127 -18.25 0.38 13.35
CA PHE A 127 -18.76 -0.19 12.11
C PHE A 127 -17.87 -1.34 11.63
N VAL A 128 -18.44 -2.55 11.65
CA VAL A 128 -17.80 -3.79 11.16
C VAL A 128 -18.60 -4.30 9.97
N PRO A 129 -18.05 -4.25 8.73
CA PRO A 129 -18.72 -4.76 7.54
C PRO A 129 -18.85 -6.29 7.53
N ASP A 130 -19.95 -6.78 6.95
CA ASP A 130 -20.18 -8.22 6.73
C ASP A 130 -19.56 -8.75 5.42
N GLU A 131 -18.96 -7.88 4.60
CA GLU A 131 -18.27 -8.25 3.38
C GLU A 131 -17.04 -7.38 3.10
N ASP A 132 -16.16 -7.90 2.25
CA ASP A 132 -15.00 -7.16 1.75
C ASP A 132 -15.40 -6.19 0.63
N ALA A 133 -14.73 -5.04 0.59
CA ALA A 133 -14.63 -4.25 -0.63
C ALA A 133 -14.00 -5.08 -1.74
N THR A 134 -14.39 -4.86 -2.99
CA THR A 134 -13.89 -5.64 -4.13
C THR A 134 -12.36 -5.60 -4.22
N VAL A 135 -11.74 -4.46 -3.89
CA VAL A 135 -10.27 -4.34 -3.89
C VAL A 135 -9.59 -5.22 -2.84
N ILE A 136 -10.21 -5.44 -1.68
CA ILE A 136 -9.68 -6.35 -0.65
C ILE A 136 -9.93 -7.80 -1.07
N ALA A 137 -11.10 -8.11 -1.60
CA ALA A 137 -11.40 -9.45 -2.13
C ALA A 137 -10.41 -9.82 -3.26
N ASN A 138 -10.06 -8.87 -4.13
CA ASN A 138 -9.08 -9.06 -5.20
C ASN A 138 -7.66 -9.27 -4.66
N LEU A 139 -7.23 -8.49 -3.66
CA LEU A 139 -5.95 -8.72 -2.97
C LEU A 139 -5.88 -10.13 -2.37
N ARG A 140 -6.91 -10.56 -1.65
CA ARG A 140 -6.99 -11.90 -1.06
C ARG A 140 -6.98 -13.00 -2.12
N LYS A 141 -7.71 -12.79 -3.23
CA LYS A 141 -7.71 -13.71 -4.37
C LYS A 141 -6.34 -13.81 -5.04
N ALA A 142 -5.58 -12.72 -5.08
CA ALA A 142 -4.19 -12.71 -5.55
C ALA A 142 -3.20 -13.30 -4.54
N GLY A 143 -3.68 -13.69 -3.34
CA GLY A 143 -2.89 -14.27 -2.27
C GLY A 143 -2.09 -13.24 -1.44
N ALA A 144 -2.41 -11.95 -1.54
CA ALA A 144 -1.76 -10.93 -0.73
C ALA A 144 -2.17 -11.05 0.75
N VAL A 145 -1.25 -10.71 1.64
CA VAL A 145 -1.48 -10.71 3.09
C VAL A 145 -1.85 -9.30 3.55
N VAL A 146 -3.09 -9.09 4.02
CA VAL A 146 -3.54 -7.77 4.45
C VAL A 146 -3.14 -7.53 5.91
N LEU A 147 -2.17 -6.64 6.14
CA LEU A 147 -1.61 -6.33 7.46
C LEU A 147 -2.55 -5.53 8.36
N GLY A 148 -3.40 -4.70 7.77
CA GLY A 148 -4.28 -3.84 8.56
C GLY A 148 -4.84 -2.62 7.83
N LYS A 149 -5.54 -1.80 8.60
CA LYS A 149 -6.27 -0.61 8.19
C LYS A 149 -5.45 0.64 8.50
N THR A 150 -5.04 1.39 7.47
CA THR A 150 -4.25 2.61 7.64
C THR A 150 -5.14 3.82 7.93
N ASN A 151 -4.57 4.72 8.71
CA ASN A 151 -5.20 5.97 9.13
C ASN A 151 -5.39 6.95 7.96
N MET A 152 -6.35 7.84 8.11
CA MET A 152 -6.77 8.78 7.06
C MET A 152 -7.42 10.01 7.67
N THR A 153 -7.50 11.10 6.92
CA THR A 153 -8.38 12.21 7.31
C THR A 153 -9.84 11.74 7.28
N GLU A 154 -10.65 12.32 8.16
CA GLU A 154 -12.04 11.92 8.34
C GLU A 154 -12.83 11.95 7.02
N PHE A 155 -13.46 10.82 6.68
CA PHE A 155 -14.23 10.59 5.44
C PHE A 155 -13.51 10.97 4.15
N ALA A 156 -12.19 10.81 4.14
CA ALA A 156 -11.33 11.11 2.99
C ALA A 156 -11.26 12.59 2.60
N ILE A 157 -11.72 13.51 3.46
CA ILE A 157 -11.73 14.95 3.20
C ILE A 157 -10.39 15.53 3.66
N THR A 158 -9.52 15.92 2.73
CA THR A 158 -8.16 16.39 3.04
C THR A 158 -8.14 17.65 3.94
N GLY A 159 -9.18 18.48 3.87
CA GLY A 159 -9.32 19.66 4.73
C GLY A 159 -9.81 19.36 6.15
N PHE A 160 -10.21 18.13 6.45
CA PHE A 160 -10.63 17.73 7.80
C PHE A 160 -9.44 17.19 8.60
N SER A 161 -9.47 17.43 9.91
CA SER A 161 -8.50 16.86 10.85
C SER A 161 -8.71 15.35 11.02
N HIS A 162 -7.64 14.62 11.33
CA HIS A 162 -7.75 13.26 11.86
C HIS A 162 -8.55 13.27 13.17
N ARG A 163 -9.43 12.28 13.35
CA ARG A 163 -10.14 12.05 14.63
C ARG A 163 -9.46 11.02 15.53
N TYR A 164 -8.43 10.38 14.99
CA TYR A 164 -7.45 9.58 15.70
C TYR A 164 -6.12 10.34 15.74
N ALA A 165 -5.05 9.70 16.20
CA ALA A 165 -3.72 10.31 16.17
C ALA A 165 -3.34 10.72 14.74
N THR A 166 -2.71 11.88 14.55
CA THR A 166 -2.31 12.34 13.22
C THR A 166 -1.09 11.56 12.72
N PRO A 167 -1.13 10.99 11.50
CA PRO A 167 0.03 10.37 10.88
C PRO A 167 1.17 11.36 10.68
N ARG A 168 2.40 10.91 10.98
CA ARG A 168 3.62 11.71 10.93
C ARG A 168 4.50 11.24 9.79
N ASN A 169 5.12 12.18 9.09
CA ASN A 169 5.95 11.88 7.93
C ASN A 169 7.26 11.17 8.36
N PRO A 170 7.61 9.99 7.79
CA PRO A 170 8.83 9.29 8.16
C PRO A 170 10.13 10.05 7.87
N TRP A 171 10.13 10.99 6.92
CA TRP A 171 11.28 11.85 6.63
C TRP A 171 11.47 12.97 7.65
N ASN A 172 10.39 13.42 8.29
CA ASN A 172 10.38 14.41 9.35
C ASN A 172 9.08 14.26 10.17
N THR A 173 9.18 13.80 11.41
CA THR A 173 7.99 13.49 12.23
C THR A 173 7.16 14.71 12.64
N ASP A 174 7.69 15.92 12.45
CA ASP A 174 6.96 17.17 12.66
C ASP A 174 6.22 17.64 11.40
N SER A 175 6.39 16.94 10.27
CA SER A 175 5.74 17.25 9.00
C SER A 175 4.51 16.38 8.74
N TYR A 176 3.56 16.94 7.99
CA TYR A 176 2.39 16.21 7.52
C TYR A 176 2.78 15.21 6.42
N THR A 177 2.08 14.08 6.39
CA THR A 177 2.26 13.03 5.38
C THR A 177 1.59 13.37 4.05
N GLY A 178 0.73 14.39 4.01
CA GLY A 178 -0.28 14.58 2.97
C GLY A 178 -1.55 13.78 3.27
N GLY A 179 -2.66 14.12 2.63
CA GLY A 179 -3.95 13.48 2.85
C GLY A 179 -4.78 13.34 1.56
N SER A 180 -5.85 12.56 1.57
CA SER A 180 -6.43 11.90 2.75
C SER A 180 -5.87 10.52 3.09
N SER A 181 -5.07 9.88 2.23
CA SER A 181 -4.44 8.57 2.51
C SER A 181 -3.15 8.70 3.34
N SER A 182 -3.21 9.48 4.41
CA SER A 182 -2.07 9.87 5.25
C SER A 182 -1.34 8.68 5.87
N GLY A 183 -2.08 7.72 6.42
CA GLY A 183 -1.51 6.51 7.01
C GLY A 183 -0.91 5.57 5.96
N SER A 184 -1.51 5.46 4.78
CA SER A 184 -0.95 4.66 3.67
C SER A 184 0.41 5.20 3.23
N GLY A 185 0.55 6.52 3.10
CA GLY A 185 1.83 7.17 2.83
C GLY A 185 2.87 6.91 3.93
N ALA A 186 2.50 7.15 5.19
CA ALA A 186 3.39 6.93 6.33
C ALA A 186 3.84 5.47 6.47
N ALA A 187 2.92 4.51 6.43
CA ALA A 187 3.21 3.09 6.57
C ALA A 187 4.17 2.59 5.48
N THR A 188 3.93 3.01 4.23
CA THR A 188 4.76 2.60 3.09
C THR A 188 6.17 3.18 3.17
N ALA A 189 6.30 4.46 3.50
CA ALA A 189 7.60 5.14 3.62
C ALA A 189 8.41 4.70 4.85
N ALA A 190 7.74 4.29 5.94
CA ALA A 190 8.39 3.76 7.14
C ALA A 190 8.74 2.26 7.07
N TYR A 191 8.50 1.61 5.92
CA TYR A 191 8.69 0.16 5.75
C TYR A 191 7.86 -0.66 6.76
N LEU A 192 6.60 -0.26 6.94
CA LEU A 192 5.61 -0.96 7.77
C LEU A 192 4.65 -1.82 6.93
N CYS A 193 4.72 -1.71 5.61
CA CYS A 193 4.12 -2.62 4.63
C CYS A 193 4.98 -2.66 3.36
N ALA A 194 4.81 -3.68 2.50
CA ALA A 194 5.54 -3.73 1.23
C ALA A 194 4.96 -2.70 0.23
N THR A 195 3.64 -2.57 0.22
CA THR A 195 2.87 -1.59 -0.53
C THR A 195 1.59 -1.29 0.23
N SER A 196 0.90 -0.22 -0.14
CA SER A 196 -0.42 0.07 0.41
C SER A 196 -1.42 0.51 -0.65
N LEU A 197 -2.70 0.41 -0.29
CA LEU A 197 -3.78 1.02 -1.06
C LEU A 197 -4.19 2.35 -0.44
N GLY A 198 -4.43 3.32 -1.31
CA GLY A 198 -5.10 4.58 -1.00
C GLY A 198 -6.30 4.80 -1.91
N GLU A 199 -6.96 5.94 -1.73
CA GLU A 199 -8.03 6.39 -2.61
C GLU A 199 -7.83 7.88 -2.91
N ASP A 200 -8.05 8.27 -4.16
CA ASP A 200 -7.76 9.58 -4.74
C ASP A 200 -8.98 10.21 -5.43
N THR A 201 -9.72 10.99 -4.65
CA THR A 201 -10.74 11.90 -5.16
C THR A 201 -10.12 13.11 -5.86
N GLY A 202 -9.21 13.81 -5.17
CA GLY A 202 -8.66 15.10 -5.63
C GLY A 202 -7.14 15.23 -5.44
N GLY A 203 -6.44 14.11 -5.25
CA GLY A 203 -5.01 14.03 -4.97
C GLY A 203 -4.67 13.10 -3.81
N SER A 204 -5.65 12.42 -3.22
CA SER A 204 -5.49 11.70 -1.96
C SER A 204 -4.60 10.44 -2.01
N ILE A 205 -4.14 10.01 -3.19
CA ILE A 205 -3.01 9.05 -3.35
C ILE A 205 -1.73 9.81 -3.68
N ARG A 206 -1.82 10.76 -4.61
CA ARG A 206 -0.66 11.49 -5.14
C ARG A 206 -0.01 12.40 -4.11
N PHE A 207 -0.76 13.14 -3.29
CA PHE A 207 -0.20 13.99 -2.24
C PHE A 207 0.56 13.19 -1.17
N PRO A 208 -0.02 12.13 -0.57
CA PRO A 208 0.75 11.30 0.36
C PRO A 208 1.99 10.68 -0.28
N ALA A 209 1.90 10.26 -1.54
CA ALA A 209 3.05 9.70 -2.23
C ALA A 209 4.15 10.75 -2.45
N THR A 210 3.82 11.93 -2.96
CA THR A 210 4.79 13.02 -3.17
C THR A 210 5.46 13.43 -1.87
N TRP A 211 4.70 13.63 -0.80
CA TRP A 211 5.25 14.17 0.45
C TRP A 211 6.00 13.11 1.27
N CYS A 212 5.69 11.83 1.09
CA CYS A 212 6.42 10.73 1.72
C CYS A 212 7.50 10.11 0.83
N GLY A 213 7.79 10.67 -0.36
CA GLY A 213 8.85 10.19 -1.25
C GLY A 213 8.57 8.81 -1.88
N LEU A 214 7.36 8.60 -2.36
CA LEU A 214 6.84 7.32 -2.86
C LEU A 214 6.27 7.44 -4.28
N VAL A 215 5.98 6.28 -4.88
CA VAL A 215 5.20 6.17 -6.12
C VAL A 215 3.72 6.08 -5.76
N GLY A 216 2.92 7.06 -6.20
CA GLY A 216 1.46 7.05 -6.03
C GLY A 216 0.76 7.07 -7.38
N LEU A 217 -0.05 6.04 -7.67
CA LEU A 217 -0.75 5.93 -8.94
C LEU A 217 -2.26 6.06 -8.74
N ARG A 218 -2.84 7.09 -9.34
CA ARG A 218 -4.29 7.21 -9.54
C ARG A 218 -4.64 6.61 -10.91
N PRO A 219 -5.20 5.40 -10.98
CA PRO A 219 -5.58 4.80 -12.26
C PRO A 219 -6.71 5.55 -12.97
N SER A 220 -6.97 5.17 -14.23
CA SER A 220 -8.17 5.61 -14.94
C SER A 220 -9.43 5.31 -14.12
N TRP A 221 -10.36 6.27 -14.05
CA TRP A 221 -11.59 6.10 -13.29
C TRP A 221 -12.41 4.91 -13.84
N GLY A 222 -12.87 4.04 -12.93
CA GLY A 222 -13.55 2.79 -13.26
C GLY A 222 -12.63 1.60 -13.52
N LEU A 223 -11.30 1.77 -13.66
CA LEU A 223 -10.37 0.63 -13.82
C LEU A 223 -10.34 -0.29 -12.59
N VAL A 224 -10.47 0.31 -11.40
CA VAL A 224 -10.54 -0.39 -10.12
C VAL A 224 -11.94 -0.17 -9.55
N SER A 225 -12.59 -1.25 -9.11
CA SER A 225 -13.91 -1.18 -8.50
C SER A 225 -13.92 -0.35 -7.23
N ARG A 226 -15.04 0.34 -6.99
CA ARG A 226 -15.28 1.11 -5.76
C ARG A 226 -16.40 0.49 -4.92
N TYR A 227 -16.82 -0.73 -5.24
CA TYR A 227 -17.74 -1.46 -4.39
C TYR A 227 -17.10 -1.72 -3.01
N GLY A 228 -17.85 -1.44 -1.94
CA GLY A 228 -17.39 -1.51 -0.55
C GLY A 228 -16.35 -0.44 -0.16
N VAL A 229 -16.15 0.59 -0.98
CA VAL A 229 -15.38 1.79 -0.59
C VAL A 229 -16.36 2.82 -0.05
N MET A 230 -16.14 3.34 1.16
CA MET A 230 -16.91 4.49 1.65
C MET A 230 -16.65 5.68 0.73
N ARG A 231 -17.70 6.20 0.13
CA ARG A 231 -17.61 7.18 -0.94
C ARG A 231 -17.44 8.59 -0.39
N GLY A 232 -16.50 9.33 -0.95
CA GLY A 232 -16.42 10.78 -0.79
C GLY A 232 -17.20 11.45 -1.92
N VAL A 233 -16.69 11.34 -3.15
CA VAL A 233 -17.30 11.89 -4.37
C VAL A 233 -17.39 10.81 -5.44
N TRP A 234 -18.59 10.26 -5.62
CA TRP A 234 -18.82 9.08 -6.47
C TRP A 234 -18.31 9.19 -7.92
N SER A 235 -18.20 10.40 -8.47
CA SER A 235 -17.75 10.66 -9.84
C SER A 235 -16.23 10.83 -9.97
N MET A 236 -15.50 10.87 -8.85
CA MET A 236 -14.06 11.19 -8.81
C MET A 236 -13.24 10.15 -8.06
N ASP A 237 -13.84 9.49 -7.06
CA ASP A 237 -13.18 8.52 -6.20
C ASP A 237 -12.52 7.41 -7.02
N THR A 238 -11.24 7.16 -6.75
CA THR A 238 -10.43 6.17 -7.47
C THR A 238 -9.47 5.50 -6.50
N VAL A 239 -9.56 4.17 -6.36
CA VAL A 239 -8.61 3.38 -5.57
C VAL A 239 -7.34 3.12 -6.38
N GLY A 240 -6.18 3.16 -5.72
CA GLY A 240 -4.90 2.88 -6.37
C GLY A 240 -3.76 2.66 -5.37
N PRO A 241 -2.60 2.23 -5.88
CA PRO A 241 -1.45 1.89 -5.03
C PRO A 241 -0.64 3.11 -4.61
N ILE A 242 -0.05 3.00 -3.42
CA ILE A 242 1.06 3.82 -2.91
C ILE A 242 2.19 2.85 -2.58
N SER A 243 3.29 2.93 -3.33
CA SER A 243 4.38 1.95 -3.33
C SER A 243 5.75 2.61 -3.27
N ARG A 244 6.80 1.84 -2.94
CA ARG A 244 8.19 2.34 -2.94
C ARG A 244 8.81 2.39 -4.34
N THR A 245 8.39 1.49 -5.24
CA THR A 245 8.90 1.43 -6.61
C THR A 245 7.77 1.47 -7.64
N VAL A 246 8.12 1.76 -8.90
CA VAL A 246 7.18 1.73 -10.02
C VAL A 246 6.74 0.29 -10.32
N GLU A 247 7.64 -0.69 -10.18
CA GLU A 247 7.31 -2.12 -10.32
C GLU A 247 6.27 -2.55 -9.28
N ASP A 248 6.45 -2.15 -8.02
CA ASP A 248 5.52 -2.46 -6.93
C ASP A 248 4.12 -1.85 -7.21
N ALA A 249 4.05 -0.63 -7.73
CA ALA A 249 2.79 -0.01 -8.13
C ALA A 249 2.12 -0.77 -9.29
N ALA A 250 2.89 -1.23 -10.28
CA ALA A 250 2.38 -2.04 -11.39
C ALA A 250 1.84 -3.41 -10.93
N ILE A 251 2.59 -4.10 -10.07
CA ILE A 251 2.18 -5.36 -9.43
C ILE A 251 0.86 -5.18 -8.66
N THR A 252 0.80 -4.14 -7.82
CA THR A 252 -0.36 -3.90 -6.95
C THR A 252 -1.59 -3.50 -7.75
N LEU A 253 -1.43 -2.65 -8.78
CA LEU A 253 -2.54 -2.29 -9.68
C LEU A 253 -3.07 -3.52 -10.41
N GLY A 254 -2.18 -4.38 -10.93
CA GLY A 254 -2.57 -5.62 -11.61
C GLY A 254 -3.40 -6.56 -10.73
N ALA A 255 -3.16 -6.56 -9.42
CA ALA A 255 -3.92 -7.38 -8.47
C ALA A 255 -5.31 -6.84 -8.16
N ILE A 256 -5.55 -5.53 -8.27
CA ILE A 256 -6.83 -4.90 -7.86
C ILE A 256 -7.71 -4.44 -9.02
N ALA A 257 -7.12 -4.22 -10.20
CA ALA A 257 -7.82 -3.76 -11.39
C ALA A 257 -8.71 -4.86 -11.98
N GLY A 258 -9.81 -4.46 -12.63
CA GLY A 258 -10.69 -5.37 -13.35
C GLY A 258 -12.16 -5.02 -13.21
N HIS A 259 -12.96 -5.62 -14.11
CA HIS A 259 -14.41 -5.49 -14.08
C HIS A 259 -14.98 -6.10 -12.80
N ASP A 260 -15.93 -5.37 -12.20
CA ASP A 260 -16.71 -5.84 -11.07
C ASP A 260 -18.22 -5.69 -11.36
N PRO A 261 -19.01 -6.77 -11.40
CA PRO A 261 -20.45 -6.66 -11.58
C PRO A 261 -21.16 -5.90 -10.45
N LYS A 262 -20.55 -5.76 -9.27
CA LYS A 262 -21.09 -4.98 -8.15
C LYS A 262 -20.85 -3.47 -8.28
N ASP A 263 -19.94 -3.02 -9.15
CA ASP A 263 -19.75 -1.60 -9.50
C ASP A 263 -20.18 -1.36 -10.94
N ARG A 264 -21.36 -0.76 -11.12
CA ARG A 264 -21.96 -0.47 -12.43
C ARG A 264 -21.11 0.41 -13.35
N TYR A 265 -20.11 1.09 -12.81
CA TYR A 265 -19.21 1.96 -13.56
C TYR A 265 -17.82 1.35 -13.76
N SER A 266 -17.58 0.14 -13.27
CA SER A 266 -16.30 -0.52 -13.49
C SER A 266 -16.11 -0.81 -14.98
N SER A 267 -14.90 -0.56 -15.44
CA SER A 267 -14.50 -0.77 -16.82
C SER A 267 -14.58 -2.26 -17.14
N ARG A 268 -15.03 -2.56 -18.37
CA ARG A 268 -14.97 -3.91 -18.95
C ARG A 268 -13.71 -4.13 -19.79
N ALA A 269 -12.82 -3.14 -19.86
CA ALA A 269 -11.56 -3.28 -20.57
C ALA A 269 -10.71 -4.40 -19.93
N PRO A 270 -10.01 -5.20 -20.74
CA PRO A 270 -9.09 -6.19 -20.21
C PRO A 270 -7.97 -5.51 -19.43
N VAL A 271 -7.55 -6.14 -18.33
CA VAL A 271 -6.42 -5.67 -17.51
C VAL A 271 -5.13 -6.27 -18.11
N PRO A 272 -4.22 -5.46 -18.66
CA PRO A 272 -2.94 -5.96 -19.16
C PRO A 272 -1.99 -6.26 -18.00
N ASP A 273 -0.91 -7.00 -18.27
CA ASP A 273 0.23 -7.04 -17.35
C ASP A 273 1.02 -5.73 -17.45
N TYR A 274 0.76 -4.81 -16.53
CA TYR A 274 1.39 -3.48 -16.49
C TYR A 274 2.92 -3.54 -16.41
N ARG A 275 3.51 -4.66 -15.96
CA ARG A 275 4.96 -4.82 -15.84
C ARG A 275 5.65 -4.97 -17.19
N GLN A 276 4.94 -5.41 -18.24
CA GLN A 276 5.52 -5.61 -19.56
C GLN A 276 6.09 -4.33 -20.17
N ALA A 277 5.60 -3.16 -19.74
CA ALA A 277 6.10 -1.87 -20.20
C ALA A 277 7.38 -1.41 -19.46
N LEU A 278 7.74 -2.03 -18.33
CA LEU A 278 8.90 -1.61 -17.53
C LEU A 278 10.20 -1.86 -18.29
N GLY A 279 11.12 -0.88 -18.24
CA GLY A 279 12.41 -0.96 -18.93
C GLY A 279 12.34 -0.74 -20.45
N SER A 280 11.15 -0.43 -20.99
CA SER A 280 11.01 -0.07 -22.41
C SER A 280 11.74 1.24 -22.72
N ASP A 281 12.26 1.33 -23.94
CA ASP A 281 12.83 2.57 -24.47
C ASP A 281 11.74 3.64 -24.62
N LEU A 282 12.10 4.89 -24.31
CA LEU A 282 11.22 6.06 -24.40
C LEU A 282 11.50 6.89 -25.67
N ASN A 283 12.41 6.46 -26.54
CA ASN A 283 12.69 7.14 -27.80
C ASN A 283 11.41 7.35 -28.63
N GLY A 284 11.18 8.60 -29.04
CA GLY A 284 9.99 9.00 -29.78
C GLY A 284 8.75 9.30 -28.93
N LEU A 285 8.79 9.13 -27.61
CA LEU A 285 7.71 9.53 -26.72
C LEU A 285 7.56 11.06 -26.72
N LYS A 286 6.34 11.55 -26.91
CA LYS A 286 6.01 12.98 -26.87
C LYS A 286 5.53 13.36 -25.48
N ILE A 287 6.22 14.29 -24.83
CA ILE A 287 5.89 14.78 -23.48
C ILE A 287 5.33 16.21 -23.61
N GLY A 288 4.09 16.41 -23.14
CA GLY A 288 3.50 17.73 -23.01
C GLY A 288 3.87 18.36 -21.67
N VAL A 289 4.36 19.59 -21.68
CA VAL A 289 4.69 20.37 -20.48
C VAL A 289 3.72 21.54 -20.38
N ILE A 290 2.99 21.62 -19.27
CA ILE A 290 2.10 22.75 -18.95
C ILE A 290 2.96 23.81 -18.25
N THR A 291 3.38 24.83 -19.00
CA THR A 291 4.35 25.82 -18.53
C THR A 291 3.81 26.72 -17.43
N GLU A 292 2.48 26.91 -17.37
CA GLU A 292 1.79 27.72 -16.36
C GLU A 292 1.99 27.20 -14.93
N PHE A 293 2.40 25.94 -14.74
CA PHE A 293 2.73 25.36 -13.44
C PHE A 293 4.22 25.42 -13.08
N MET A 294 5.09 25.95 -13.95
CA MET A 294 6.53 26.00 -13.73
C MET A 294 7.05 27.39 -13.32
N ASP A 295 6.25 28.45 -13.55
CA ASP A 295 6.66 29.84 -13.32
C ASP A 295 6.29 30.39 -11.92
N SER A 296 6.08 29.52 -10.93
CA SER A 296 5.72 29.90 -9.55
C SER A 296 6.87 29.73 -8.57
#